data_AF-Q4CKM8-F1
#
_entry.id   AF-Q4CKM8-F1
#
_cell.length_a   1.000
_cell.length_b   1.000
_cell.length_c   1.000
_cell.angle_alpha   90.00
_cell.angle_beta   90.00
_cell.angle_gamma   90.00
#
_symmetry.space_group_name_H-M   'P 1'
#
loop_
_entity.id
_entity.type
_entity.pdbx_description
1 polymer ?
#
loop_
_entity_poly.entity_id
_entity_poly.type
_entity_poly.pdbx_seq_one_letter_code
_entity_poly.pdbx_strand_id
1 'polypeptide(L)'
;AGSDESGPVELSVCDVEALNGALVLTGTFPAGSVLTVTDSLLVAARSTPLVYLPGSQSSPYAPVLVLSGLRLVRSVLVVSGVALVTVMTGGRTVVVDGAVLELVGGGVALDAAVLGGEVALYASARVVASAGTVLRVSGSQVYAAHGLVFDSGVEANASAVVVNDNAGALTDGALLVLRGSASFASGSWLSVCGNSISGRLLSVPSYPRSAELVQSTLALYGNVGSGSVVMDGTVALGGAGGKFVVGCLTLNGQALQPMDYRSAGIIGEFRPVACGVCDADVSCFAAATRAMSGSCRCRCAEGGYGRDCLPVYLPHVDGCNRTPALPLLSHTATLTETRSLTTTWTATPTPTPSLSTAHYSPTQYGPTETLQVTETVALPPTRTPTASLSSTPWWSEVTCPTLAVTTTAAGGSLTQNDIRGGGSAVPTLLMVSLPPPFRWARDPQLGKHLSFVP
;
A
#
# COMPACT_ATOMS: atom_id res chain seq x y z
N ALA A 1 1.17 -28.70 0.91
CA ALA A 1 1.54 -29.02 -0.49
C ALA A 1 0.40 -29.81 -1.12
N GLY A 2 -0.02 -29.48 -2.35
CA GLY A 2 -0.97 -30.31 -3.11
C GLY A 2 -2.45 -29.90 -3.09
N SER A 3 -2.79 -28.66 -3.49
CA SER A 3 -4.01 -28.30 -4.28
C SER A 3 -4.20 -26.78 -4.38
N ASP A 4 -4.00 -26.20 -5.56
CA ASP A 4 -4.36 -24.80 -5.86
C ASP A 4 -5.87 -24.65 -6.14
N GLU A 5 -6.72 -25.24 -5.30
CA GLU A 5 -8.20 -25.16 -5.40
C GLU A 5 -8.85 -24.28 -4.33
N SER A 6 -8.05 -23.66 -3.46
CA SER A 6 -8.51 -22.56 -2.62
C SER A 6 -8.63 -21.31 -3.48
N GLY A 7 -9.81 -20.71 -3.51
CA GLY A 7 -10.00 -19.39 -4.13
C GLY A 7 -9.19 -18.30 -3.43
N PRO A 8 -9.07 -17.10 -4.04
CA PRO A 8 -8.43 -15.96 -3.39
C PRO A 8 -9.12 -15.65 -2.05
N VAL A 9 -8.32 -15.20 -1.08
CA VAL A 9 -8.79 -14.77 0.24
C VAL A 9 -8.82 -13.26 0.27
N GLU A 10 -9.94 -12.68 0.68
CA GLU A 10 -9.98 -11.28 1.13
C GLU A 10 -9.94 -11.29 2.66
N LEU A 11 -9.01 -10.54 3.25
CA LEU A 11 -8.92 -10.33 4.69
C LEU A 11 -8.79 -8.83 4.96
N SER A 12 -9.73 -8.28 5.70
CA SER A 12 -9.71 -6.88 6.13
C SER A 12 -9.70 -6.78 7.65
N VAL A 13 -8.71 -6.06 8.16
CA VAL A 13 -8.58 -5.67 9.58
C VAL A 13 -8.72 -4.16 9.60
N CYS A 14 -9.64 -3.64 10.40
CA CYS A 14 -9.99 -2.23 10.33
C CYS A 14 -10.58 -1.75 11.66
N ASP A 15 -10.27 -0.51 12.06
CA ASP A 15 -10.67 0.10 13.34
C ASP A 15 -10.29 -0.77 14.57
N VAL A 16 -9.09 -1.37 14.53
CA VAL A 16 -8.59 -2.24 15.61
C VAL A 16 -7.62 -1.48 16.51
N GLU A 17 -8.01 -1.30 17.78
CA GLU A 17 -7.12 -0.88 18.85
C GLU A 17 -6.60 -2.09 19.66
N ALA A 18 -5.28 -2.21 19.84
CA ALA A 18 -4.69 -3.23 20.71
C ALA A 18 -3.53 -2.69 21.54
N LEU A 19 -3.47 -3.11 22.82
CA LEU A 19 -2.37 -2.83 23.74
C LEU A 19 -1.68 -4.16 24.12
N ASN A 20 -0.41 -4.31 23.73
CA ASN A 20 0.39 -5.55 23.78
C ASN A 20 -0.16 -6.71 22.93
N GLY A 21 -1.11 -6.43 22.02
CA GLY A 21 -1.54 -7.35 20.97
C GLY A 21 -0.68 -7.22 19.71
N ALA A 22 -0.67 -8.27 18.89
CA ALA A 22 0.05 -8.32 17.62
C ALA A 22 -0.82 -8.92 16.52
N LEU A 23 -0.81 -8.32 15.33
CA LEU A 23 -1.33 -8.95 14.12
C LEU A 23 -0.22 -9.83 13.51
N VAL A 24 -0.48 -11.12 13.30
CA VAL A 24 0.51 -12.04 12.74
C VAL A 24 -0.01 -12.73 11.49
N LEU A 25 0.72 -12.57 10.40
CA LEU A 25 0.48 -13.21 9.12
C LEU A 25 1.58 -14.24 8.86
N THR A 26 1.21 -15.48 8.58
CA THR A 26 2.14 -16.62 8.47
C THR A 26 1.73 -17.60 7.38
N GLY A 27 2.72 -18.29 6.80
CA GLY A 27 2.49 -19.31 5.78
C GLY A 27 2.23 -18.77 4.37
N THR A 28 1.54 -19.55 3.54
CA THR A 28 1.27 -19.20 2.13
C THR A 28 -0.19 -18.85 1.93
N PHE A 29 -0.48 -17.65 1.42
CA PHE A 29 -1.85 -17.27 1.04
C PHE A 29 -2.18 -17.77 -0.39
N PRO A 30 -3.44 -18.15 -0.67
CA PRO A 30 -3.87 -18.50 -2.02
C PRO A 30 -3.61 -17.38 -3.02
N ALA A 31 -3.39 -17.72 -4.29
CA ALA A 31 -3.03 -16.71 -5.28
C ALA A 31 -4.20 -15.77 -5.61
N GLY A 32 -3.92 -14.45 -5.72
CA GLY A 32 -4.95 -13.44 -5.88
C GLY A 32 -5.55 -12.91 -4.57
N SER A 33 -4.96 -13.23 -3.41
CA SER A 33 -5.48 -12.79 -2.12
C SER A 33 -5.20 -11.30 -1.87
N VAL A 34 -6.14 -10.64 -1.19
CA VAL A 34 -6.06 -9.22 -0.81
C VAL A 34 -6.15 -9.13 0.71
N LEU A 35 -5.06 -8.67 1.32
CA LEU A 35 -4.96 -8.44 2.75
C LEU A 35 -4.90 -6.94 3.01
N THR A 36 -5.76 -6.43 3.89
CA THR A 36 -5.82 -5.01 4.24
C THR A 36 -5.79 -4.82 5.75
N VAL A 37 -5.03 -3.83 6.21
CA VAL A 37 -5.03 -3.36 7.61
C VAL A 37 -5.17 -1.85 7.58
N THR A 38 -6.26 -1.31 8.13
CA THR A 38 -6.58 0.13 8.04
C THR A 38 -7.07 0.72 9.35
N ASP A 39 -6.93 2.03 9.51
CA ASP A 39 -7.46 2.82 10.64
C ASP A 39 -7.20 2.19 12.03
N SER A 40 -6.07 1.49 12.21
CA SER A 40 -5.80 0.64 13.39
C SER A 40 -4.66 1.18 14.24
N LEU A 41 -4.80 1.11 15.56
CA LEU A 41 -3.81 1.54 16.55
C LEU A 41 -3.30 0.33 17.34
N LEU A 42 -2.09 -0.13 17.02
CA LEU A 42 -1.44 -1.24 17.70
C LEU A 42 -0.23 -0.72 18.48
N VAL A 43 -0.28 -0.82 19.81
CA VAL A 43 0.76 -0.34 20.73
C VAL A 43 1.28 -1.50 21.56
N ALA A 44 2.58 -1.68 21.68
CA ALA A 44 3.17 -2.64 22.61
C ALA A 44 4.17 -1.97 23.56
N ALA A 45 3.93 -2.13 24.86
CA ALA A 45 4.68 -1.53 25.96
C ALA A 45 5.34 -2.60 26.87
N ARG A 46 5.26 -3.88 26.49
CA ARG A 46 5.88 -5.04 27.14
C ARG A 46 6.29 -6.05 26.08
N SER A 47 7.35 -6.81 26.33
CA SER A 47 7.76 -7.90 25.45
C SER A 47 6.63 -8.91 25.27
N THR A 48 6.25 -9.18 24.03
CA THR A 48 5.26 -10.18 23.66
C THR A 48 6.01 -11.42 23.18
N PRO A 49 6.13 -12.49 24.00
CA PRO A 49 6.89 -13.66 23.61
C PRO A 49 6.16 -14.41 22.48
N LEU A 50 6.75 -14.42 21.28
CA LEU A 50 6.23 -15.15 20.11
C LEU A 50 6.53 -16.66 20.19
N VAL A 51 6.13 -17.30 21.30
CA VAL A 51 6.48 -18.70 21.65
C VAL A 51 6.08 -19.70 20.55
N TYR A 52 5.10 -19.36 19.72
CA TYR A 52 4.57 -20.20 18.65
C TYR A 52 5.31 -20.10 17.31
N LEU A 53 6.33 -19.23 17.15
CA LEU A 53 7.11 -19.13 15.93
C LEU A 53 8.34 -20.06 15.97
N PRO A 54 8.36 -21.18 15.21
CA PRO A 54 9.45 -22.15 15.27
C PRO A 54 10.74 -21.52 14.75
N GLY A 55 11.78 -21.52 15.58
CA GLY A 55 13.09 -20.96 15.23
C GLY A 55 13.23 -19.44 15.43
N SER A 56 12.20 -18.74 15.93
CA SER A 56 12.39 -17.36 16.39
C SER A 56 13.36 -17.37 17.58
N GLN A 57 14.52 -16.73 17.42
CA GLN A 57 15.43 -16.55 18.56
C GLN A 57 14.78 -15.56 19.53
N SER A 58 14.74 -15.94 20.82
CA SER A 58 14.11 -15.20 21.91
C SER A 58 14.89 -13.95 22.29
N SER A 59 15.02 -13.00 21.36
CA SER A 59 15.21 -11.61 21.69
C SER A 59 13.85 -11.03 22.12
N PRO A 60 13.79 -10.17 23.15
CA PRO A 60 12.54 -9.66 23.69
C PRO A 60 11.92 -8.64 22.72
N TYR A 61 11.19 -9.14 21.72
CA TYR A 61 10.37 -8.30 20.84
C TYR A 61 9.07 -7.91 21.54
N ALA A 62 8.50 -6.78 21.11
CA ALA A 62 7.12 -6.41 21.38
C ALA A 62 6.46 -6.02 20.06
N PRO A 63 6.41 -6.92 19.08
CA PRO A 63 5.99 -6.56 17.74
C PRO A 63 4.48 -6.40 17.71
N VAL A 64 4.02 -5.45 16.90
CA VAL A 64 2.60 -5.18 16.69
C VAL A 64 2.12 -5.70 15.33
N LEU A 65 3.05 -5.86 14.38
CA LEU A 65 2.82 -6.56 13.11
C LEU A 65 3.95 -7.55 12.86
N VAL A 66 3.62 -8.83 12.61
CA VAL A 66 4.59 -9.89 12.32
C VAL A 66 4.26 -10.58 11.01
N LEU A 67 5.23 -10.63 10.10
CA LEU A 67 5.17 -11.38 8.84
C LEU A 67 6.15 -12.56 8.94
N SER A 68 5.67 -13.75 9.29
CA SER A 68 6.54 -14.89 9.61
C SER A 68 6.46 -16.00 8.56
N GLY A 69 7.57 -16.29 7.88
CA GLY A 69 7.62 -17.33 6.83
C GLY A 69 6.55 -17.14 5.75
N LEU A 70 6.24 -15.87 5.45
CA LEU A 70 5.11 -15.47 4.64
C LEU A 70 5.43 -15.60 3.15
N ARG A 71 4.49 -16.17 2.39
CA ARG A 71 4.57 -16.31 0.93
C ARG A 71 3.32 -15.75 0.27
N LEU A 72 3.48 -14.70 -0.53
CA LEU A 72 2.41 -14.05 -1.30
C LEU A 72 2.66 -14.22 -2.81
N VAL A 73 1.74 -14.93 -3.47
CA VAL A 73 1.78 -15.13 -4.94
C VAL A 73 0.62 -14.38 -5.56
N ARG A 74 0.89 -13.41 -6.43
CA ARG A 74 -0.13 -12.53 -7.05
C ARG A 74 -1.11 -11.95 -6.03
N SER A 75 -0.63 -11.69 -4.82
CA SER A 75 -1.42 -11.29 -3.65
C SER A 75 -0.83 -10.03 -3.04
N VAL A 76 -1.67 -9.19 -2.44
CA VAL A 76 -1.26 -7.89 -1.88
C VAL A 76 -1.55 -7.82 -0.39
N LEU A 77 -0.64 -7.19 0.36
CA LEU A 77 -0.84 -6.75 1.73
C LEU A 77 -0.73 -5.22 1.76
N VAL A 78 -1.82 -4.52 2.04
CA VAL A 78 -1.85 -3.06 2.16
C VAL A 78 -2.17 -2.68 3.60
N VAL A 79 -1.22 -2.02 4.24
CA VAL A 79 -1.33 -1.51 5.60
C VAL A 79 -1.37 0.02 5.48
N SER A 80 -2.55 0.63 5.68
CA SER A 80 -2.80 2.03 5.33
C SER A 80 -3.45 2.82 6.47
N GLY A 81 -2.89 3.98 6.84
CA GLY A 81 -3.49 4.85 7.87
C GLY A 81 -3.45 4.26 9.29
N VAL A 82 -2.49 3.39 9.58
CA VAL A 82 -2.34 2.72 10.88
C VAL A 82 -1.31 3.43 11.77
N ALA A 83 -1.41 3.25 13.08
CA ALA A 83 -0.37 3.60 14.04
C ALA A 83 0.18 2.33 14.70
N LEU A 84 1.45 2.04 14.45
CA LEU A 84 2.19 0.90 14.96
C LEU A 84 3.33 1.41 15.85
N VAL A 85 3.24 1.20 17.16
CA VAL A 85 4.17 1.81 18.11
C VAL A 85 4.67 0.81 19.15
N THR A 86 5.98 0.76 19.36
CA THR A 86 6.60 0.03 20.47
C THR A 86 7.27 1.00 21.44
N VAL A 87 7.01 0.79 22.73
CA VAL A 87 7.41 1.72 23.81
C VAL A 87 8.30 0.97 24.80
N MET A 88 9.37 0.37 24.29
CA MET A 88 10.39 -0.31 25.10
C MET A 88 11.74 -0.41 24.38
N THR A 89 12.81 -0.51 25.17
CA THR A 89 14.17 -0.84 24.68
C THR A 89 14.19 -2.23 24.05
N GLY A 90 14.87 -2.37 22.90
CA GLY A 90 14.83 -3.55 22.04
C GLY A 90 13.56 -3.70 21.21
N GLY A 91 12.61 -2.77 21.31
CA GLY A 91 11.31 -2.81 20.63
C GLY A 91 11.43 -2.77 19.12
N ARG A 92 11.00 -3.85 18.45
CA ARG A 92 10.88 -3.95 16.99
C ARG A 92 9.40 -3.95 16.62
N THR A 93 8.97 -2.97 15.85
CA THR A 93 7.54 -2.64 15.68
C THR A 93 6.87 -3.49 14.62
N VAL A 94 7.40 -3.47 13.39
CA VAL A 94 7.10 -4.45 12.36
C VAL A 94 8.24 -5.46 12.30
N VAL A 95 7.94 -6.76 12.37
CA VAL A 95 8.94 -7.83 12.31
C VAL A 95 8.66 -8.75 11.12
N VAL A 96 9.68 -9.01 10.30
CA VAL A 96 9.63 -10.00 9.23
C VAL A 96 10.57 -11.15 9.61
N ASP A 97 10.01 -12.30 9.96
CA ASP A 97 10.75 -13.42 10.58
C ASP A 97 10.60 -14.75 9.83
N GLY A 98 11.35 -15.76 10.26
CA GLY A 98 11.51 -17.03 9.58
C GLY A 98 12.64 -16.98 8.55
N ALA A 99 12.69 -17.98 7.65
CA ALA A 99 13.80 -18.09 6.69
C ALA A 99 13.71 -17.03 5.56
N VAL A 100 12.52 -16.86 4.98
CA VAL A 100 12.28 -16.03 3.79
C VAL A 100 10.90 -15.37 3.86
N LEU A 101 10.81 -14.09 3.48
CA LEU A 101 9.57 -13.46 3.01
C LEU A 101 9.59 -13.52 1.47
N GLU A 102 8.72 -14.34 0.88
CA GLU A 102 8.70 -14.59 -0.56
C GLU A 102 7.50 -13.91 -1.23
N LEU A 103 7.78 -13.02 -2.17
CA LEU A 103 6.80 -12.25 -2.91
C LEU A 103 6.97 -12.50 -4.41
N VAL A 104 5.87 -12.89 -5.07
CA VAL A 104 5.87 -13.32 -6.48
C VAL A 104 4.71 -12.65 -7.23
N GLY A 105 5.00 -11.61 -8.02
CA GLY A 105 3.99 -10.86 -8.78
C GLY A 105 2.91 -10.18 -7.92
N GLY A 106 3.24 -9.84 -6.67
CA GLY A 106 2.33 -9.26 -5.67
C GLY A 106 2.98 -8.09 -4.93
N GLY A 107 2.50 -7.72 -3.75
CA GLY A 107 3.18 -6.66 -3.02
C GLY A 107 2.82 -6.50 -1.56
N VAL A 108 3.67 -5.74 -0.85
CA VAL A 108 3.45 -5.27 0.51
C VAL A 108 3.61 -3.76 0.53
N ALA A 109 2.62 -3.04 1.04
CA ALA A 109 2.62 -1.60 1.16
C ALA A 109 2.32 -1.17 2.61
N LEU A 110 3.15 -0.28 3.14
CA LEU A 110 2.95 0.48 4.37
C LEU A 110 2.76 1.94 3.97
N ASP A 111 1.52 2.35 3.75
CA ASP A 111 1.17 3.69 3.27
C ASP A 111 0.55 4.53 4.40
N ALA A 112 0.96 5.79 4.55
CA ALA A 112 0.45 6.69 5.61
C ALA A 112 0.49 6.11 7.05
N ALA A 113 1.44 5.22 7.34
CA ALA A 113 1.58 4.58 8.64
C ALA A 113 2.38 5.46 9.61
N VAL A 114 2.09 5.39 10.91
CA VAL A 114 2.98 5.91 11.96
C VAL A 114 3.75 4.74 12.56
N LEU A 115 5.07 4.73 12.40
CA LEU A 115 5.97 3.71 12.91
C LEU A 115 6.84 4.30 14.04
N GLY A 116 6.66 3.82 15.28
CA GLY A 116 7.48 4.20 16.43
C GLY A 116 8.11 3.01 17.13
N GLY A 117 9.36 3.10 17.59
CA GLY A 117 10.04 1.99 18.28
C GLY A 117 11.55 2.17 18.44
N GLU A 118 12.27 1.13 18.86
CA GLU A 118 13.73 1.09 18.66
C GLU A 118 14.04 0.78 17.19
N VAL A 119 13.30 -0.15 16.58
CA VAL A 119 13.35 -0.40 15.14
C VAL A 119 11.93 -0.35 14.55
N ALA A 120 11.71 0.55 13.59
CA ALA A 120 10.41 0.75 12.94
C ALA A 120 9.98 -0.49 12.14
N LEU A 121 10.89 -1.06 11.34
CA LEU A 121 10.72 -2.36 10.69
C LEU A 121 12.03 -3.14 10.73
N TYR A 122 11.98 -4.40 11.16
CA TYR A 122 13.14 -5.28 11.19
C TYR A 122 12.85 -6.61 10.48
N ALA A 123 13.63 -6.93 9.46
CA ALA A 123 13.58 -8.21 8.77
C ALA A 123 14.78 -9.10 9.16
N SER A 124 14.54 -10.09 10.02
CA SER A 124 15.43 -11.25 10.23
C SER A 124 15.35 -12.23 9.07
N ALA A 125 14.22 -12.31 8.37
CA ALA A 125 14.10 -13.13 7.16
C ALA A 125 14.81 -12.48 5.96
N ARG A 126 15.30 -13.28 5.01
CA ARG A 126 15.72 -12.77 3.69
C ARG A 126 14.47 -12.39 2.89
N VAL A 127 14.45 -11.20 2.31
CA VAL A 127 13.29 -10.70 1.57
C VAL A 127 13.51 -10.89 0.07
N VAL A 128 12.63 -11.65 -0.59
CA VAL A 128 12.76 -12.00 -2.02
C VAL A 128 11.53 -11.50 -2.77
N ALA A 129 11.74 -10.52 -3.65
CA ALA A 129 10.73 -9.91 -4.51
C ALA A 129 10.97 -10.30 -5.97
N SER A 130 10.00 -10.96 -6.60
CA SER A 130 10.15 -11.54 -7.94
C SER A 130 8.93 -11.33 -8.83
N ALA A 131 9.13 -11.51 -10.15
CA ALA A 131 8.09 -11.55 -11.17
C ALA A 131 7.15 -10.32 -11.16
N GLY A 132 7.71 -9.11 -11.02
CA GLY A 132 6.91 -7.89 -10.93
C GLY A 132 6.30 -7.69 -9.55
N THR A 133 7.11 -7.68 -8.49
CA THR A 133 6.66 -7.43 -7.11
C THR A 133 6.86 -5.96 -6.71
N VAL A 134 6.06 -5.47 -5.75
CA VAL A 134 6.28 -4.18 -5.06
C VAL A 134 6.45 -4.36 -3.55
N LEU A 135 7.52 -3.78 -3.00
CA LEU A 135 7.68 -3.48 -1.57
C LEU A 135 7.65 -1.96 -1.41
N ARG A 136 6.68 -1.41 -0.67
CA ARG A 136 6.47 0.03 -0.54
C ARG A 136 6.35 0.45 0.92
N VAL A 137 7.03 1.54 1.29
CA VAL A 137 6.74 2.34 2.48
C VAL A 137 6.64 3.79 2.05
N SER A 138 5.46 4.40 2.18
CA SER A 138 5.26 5.75 1.64
C SER A 138 4.30 6.61 2.42
N GLY A 139 4.51 7.94 2.39
CA GLY A 139 3.71 8.91 3.13
C GLY A 139 3.71 8.69 4.65
N SER A 140 4.61 7.86 5.16
CA SER A 140 4.58 7.34 6.53
C SER A 140 5.45 8.20 7.45
N GLN A 141 5.10 8.23 8.74
CA GLN A 141 5.87 8.89 9.77
C GLN A 141 6.73 7.87 10.52
N VAL A 142 8.03 8.13 10.64
CA VAL A 142 8.99 7.21 11.28
C VAL A 142 9.69 7.91 12.45
N TYR A 143 9.44 7.44 13.67
CA TYR A 143 10.00 7.97 14.92
C TYR A 143 10.67 6.83 15.70
N ALA A 144 11.89 6.48 15.33
CA ALA A 144 12.55 5.29 15.88
C ALA A 144 14.07 5.47 16.07
N ALA A 145 14.71 4.56 16.80
CA ALA A 145 16.19 4.55 16.82
C ALA A 145 16.77 4.09 15.47
N HIS A 146 16.06 3.22 14.75
CA HIS A 146 16.39 2.76 13.40
C HIS A 146 15.12 2.65 12.54
N GLY A 147 15.23 2.95 11.24
CA GLY A 147 14.11 2.87 10.30
C GLY A 147 13.78 1.43 9.85
N LEU A 148 13.86 1.21 8.53
CA LEU A 148 13.55 -0.04 7.85
C LEU A 148 14.85 -0.86 7.70
N VAL A 149 15.04 -1.85 8.57
CA VAL A 149 16.28 -2.65 8.65
C VAL A 149 16.07 -4.03 8.05
N PHE A 150 16.75 -4.29 6.94
CA PHE A 150 16.83 -5.60 6.29
C PHE A 150 18.16 -6.26 6.67
N ASP A 151 18.12 -7.12 7.68
CA ASP A 151 19.31 -7.66 8.35
C ASP A 151 19.91 -8.83 7.55
N SER A 152 19.07 -9.77 7.12
CA SER A 152 19.47 -10.95 6.33
C SER A 152 19.52 -10.72 4.81
N GLY A 153 19.06 -9.55 4.34
CA GLY A 153 19.22 -9.11 2.95
C GLY A 153 17.93 -9.04 2.12
N VAL A 154 18.06 -8.41 0.96
CA VAL A 154 16.98 -8.11 0.01
C VAL A 154 17.40 -8.50 -1.39
N GLU A 155 16.53 -9.20 -2.11
CA GLU A 155 16.70 -9.54 -3.51
C GLU A 155 15.47 -9.15 -4.31
N ALA A 156 15.66 -8.34 -5.35
CA ALA A 156 14.61 -7.90 -6.26
C ALA A 156 14.95 -8.36 -7.69
N ASN A 157 14.02 -9.03 -8.35
CA ASN A 157 14.14 -9.44 -9.74
C ASN A 157 12.91 -8.95 -10.53
N ALA A 158 13.14 -8.06 -11.50
CA ALA A 158 12.11 -7.29 -12.20
C ALA A 158 11.06 -6.68 -11.24
N SER A 159 11.50 -6.15 -10.09
CA SER A 159 10.63 -5.75 -8.97
C SER A 159 11.02 -4.40 -8.38
N ALA A 160 10.11 -3.75 -7.66
CA ALA A 160 10.31 -2.42 -7.09
C ALA A 160 10.37 -2.46 -5.55
N VAL A 161 11.33 -1.75 -4.97
CA VAL A 161 11.44 -1.42 -3.54
C VAL A 161 11.38 0.10 -3.43
N VAL A 162 10.36 0.64 -2.76
CA VAL A 162 10.00 2.05 -2.80
C VAL A 162 9.87 2.59 -1.38
N VAL A 163 10.68 3.57 -1.03
CA VAL A 163 10.67 4.24 0.28
C VAL A 163 10.55 5.74 0.01
N ASN A 164 9.31 6.23 -0.17
CA ASN A 164 9.06 7.57 -0.72
C ASN A 164 8.13 8.45 0.13
N ASP A 165 8.40 9.75 0.19
CA ASP A 165 7.55 10.75 0.85
C ASP A 165 7.36 10.52 2.38
N ASN A 166 8.29 9.80 3.03
CA ASN A 166 8.21 9.53 4.47
C ASN A 166 8.84 10.68 5.29
N ALA A 167 8.32 10.96 6.48
CA ALA A 167 8.80 12.02 7.36
C ALA A 167 9.10 11.52 8.78
N GLY A 168 9.87 12.29 9.57
CA GLY A 168 10.08 12.00 10.99
C GLY A 168 11.53 12.18 11.46
N ALA A 169 11.93 11.38 12.45
CA ALA A 169 13.23 11.51 13.11
C ALA A 169 13.80 10.14 13.52
N LEU A 170 15.11 10.01 13.35
CA LEU A 170 15.87 8.84 13.76
C LEU A 170 16.97 9.22 14.75
N THR A 171 17.14 8.46 15.83
CA THR A 171 18.23 8.72 16.78
C THR A 171 19.55 8.03 16.40
N ASP A 172 19.50 7.02 15.52
CA ASP A 172 20.66 6.29 14.99
C ASP A 172 20.34 5.67 13.60
N GLY A 173 21.26 4.92 13.01
CA GLY A 173 21.06 4.16 11.77
C GLY A 173 20.70 5.04 10.56
N ALA A 174 19.75 4.56 9.75
CA ALA A 174 19.20 5.26 8.59
C ALA A 174 17.71 4.90 8.36
N LEU A 175 17.02 5.64 7.49
CA LEU A 175 15.63 5.35 7.09
C LEU A 175 15.51 3.98 6.40
N LEU A 176 16.40 3.68 5.46
CA LEU A 176 16.53 2.35 4.87
C LEU A 176 17.94 1.80 5.13
N VAL A 177 18.00 0.61 5.71
CA VAL A 177 19.25 -0.08 6.09
C VAL A 177 19.26 -1.47 5.47
N LEU A 178 20.16 -1.70 4.51
CA LEU A 178 20.40 -3.00 3.87
C LEU A 178 21.72 -3.57 4.40
N ARG A 179 21.66 -4.43 5.42
CA ARG A 179 22.87 -5.00 6.07
C ARG A 179 23.35 -6.32 5.46
N GLY A 180 22.43 -7.14 4.96
CA GLY A 180 22.69 -8.47 4.40
C GLY A 180 23.27 -8.44 2.98
N SER A 181 22.82 -9.36 2.12
CA SER A 181 22.96 -9.18 0.67
C SER A 181 21.95 -8.13 0.18
N ALA A 182 22.29 -7.41 -0.88
CA ALA A 182 21.39 -6.45 -1.52
C ALA A 182 21.57 -6.57 -3.04
N SER A 183 20.70 -7.31 -3.71
CA SER A 183 20.81 -7.55 -5.16
C SER A 183 19.53 -7.15 -5.88
N PHE A 184 19.70 -6.37 -6.95
CA PHE A 184 18.62 -5.85 -7.78
C PHE A 184 18.93 -6.23 -9.23
N ALA A 185 18.07 -7.03 -9.85
CA ALA A 185 18.27 -7.62 -11.16
C ALA A 185 17.11 -7.33 -12.13
N SER A 186 17.39 -7.42 -13.43
CA SER A 186 16.38 -7.46 -14.51
C SER A 186 15.44 -6.25 -14.55
N GLY A 187 15.96 -5.02 -14.45
CA GLY A 187 15.14 -3.81 -14.44
C GLY A 187 14.47 -3.52 -13.10
N SER A 188 15.00 -4.06 -12.00
CA SER A 188 14.51 -3.73 -10.66
C SER A 188 14.80 -2.28 -10.29
N TRP A 189 14.03 -1.74 -9.35
CA TRP A 189 14.10 -0.34 -8.95
C TRP A 189 14.12 -0.21 -7.43
N LEU A 190 15.16 0.43 -6.89
CA LEU A 190 15.21 0.89 -5.52
C LEU A 190 15.01 2.41 -5.53
N SER A 191 13.83 2.86 -5.09
CA SER A 191 13.47 4.28 -5.01
C SER A 191 13.54 4.72 -3.55
N VAL A 192 14.36 5.73 -3.25
CA VAL A 192 14.43 6.42 -1.97
C VAL A 192 14.28 7.90 -2.26
N CYS A 193 13.04 8.38 -2.40
CA CYS A 193 12.75 9.72 -2.93
C CYS A 193 11.79 10.54 -2.05
N GLY A 194 12.00 11.86 -1.97
CA GLY A 194 11.07 12.78 -1.29
C GLY A 194 10.99 12.64 0.24
N ASN A 195 11.83 11.84 0.88
CA ASN A 195 11.78 11.62 2.32
C ASN A 195 12.36 12.80 3.10
N SER A 196 11.75 13.17 4.23
CA SER A 196 12.19 14.25 5.11
C SER A 196 12.45 13.72 6.53
N ILE A 197 13.65 13.15 6.73
CA ILE A 197 14.03 12.48 7.97
C ILE A 197 15.12 13.26 8.69
N SER A 198 14.93 13.52 9.98
CA SER A 198 16.02 13.95 10.86
C SER A 198 16.92 12.74 11.16
N GLY A 199 17.83 12.42 10.23
CA GLY A 199 18.76 11.29 10.30
C GLY A 199 19.39 10.97 8.94
N ARG A 200 20.15 9.86 8.87
CA ARG A 200 20.66 9.30 7.61
C ARG A 200 19.52 8.69 6.81
N LEU A 201 19.60 8.74 5.49
CA LEU A 201 18.52 8.28 4.61
C LEU A 201 18.73 6.84 4.11
N LEU A 202 19.95 6.48 3.75
CA LEU A 202 20.25 5.17 3.17
C LEU A 202 21.54 4.58 3.75
N SER A 203 21.52 3.30 4.10
CA SER A 203 22.71 2.53 4.47
C SER A 203 22.69 1.23 3.69
N VAL A 204 23.78 0.92 2.98
CA VAL A 204 23.92 -0.31 2.17
C VAL A 204 25.20 -1.07 2.55
N PRO A 205 25.41 -2.31 2.08
CA PRO A 205 26.59 -3.07 2.49
C PRO A 205 27.90 -2.36 2.12
N SER A 206 28.82 -2.29 3.08
CA SER A 206 30.15 -1.72 2.90
C SER A 206 31.13 -2.73 2.28
N TYR A 207 32.18 -2.21 1.62
CA TYR A 207 33.24 -3.01 1.00
C TYR A 207 33.83 -4.05 1.98
N PRO A 208 34.11 -5.30 1.55
CA PRO A 208 34.09 -5.82 0.17
C PRO A 208 32.71 -6.20 -0.37
N ARG A 209 31.63 -5.99 0.39
CA ARG A 209 30.25 -6.15 -0.09
C ARG A 209 29.75 -4.85 -0.71
N SER A 210 28.62 -4.92 -1.39
CA SER A 210 27.94 -3.77 -1.99
C SER A 210 26.44 -4.05 -2.19
N ALA A 211 25.67 -3.01 -2.52
CA ALA A 211 24.39 -3.19 -3.19
C ALA A 211 24.63 -3.36 -4.71
N GLU A 212 24.26 -4.52 -5.24
CA GLU A 212 24.49 -4.91 -6.63
C GLU A 212 23.28 -4.52 -7.51
N LEU A 213 23.51 -3.66 -8.51
CA LEU A 213 22.48 -3.20 -9.45
C LEU A 213 22.74 -3.75 -10.85
N VAL A 214 22.26 -4.97 -11.12
CA VAL A 214 22.37 -5.61 -12.44
C VAL A 214 21.22 -5.18 -13.33
N GLN A 215 21.51 -4.36 -14.35
CA GLN A 215 20.49 -3.76 -15.23
C GLN A 215 19.34 -3.07 -14.47
N SER A 216 19.63 -2.53 -13.29
CA SER A 216 18.66 -2.06 -12.30
C SER A 216 19.00 -0.66 -11.83
N THR A 217 18.02 0.06 -11.28
CA THR A 217 18.15 1.49 -10.95
C THR A 217 18.00 1.73 -9.45
N LEU A 218 18.94 2.46 -8.86
CA LEU A 218 18.79 3.13 -7.55
C LEU A 218 18.55 4.63 -7.80
N ALA A 219 17.45 5.15 -7.28
CA ALA A 219 17.14 6.59 -7.25
C ALA A 219 17.20 7.10 -5.80
N LEU A 220 18.04 8.11 -5.57
CA LEU A 220 18.18 8.82 -4.29
C LEU A 220 17.94 10.32 -4.54
N TYR A 221 16.67 10.74 -4.55
CA TYR A 221 16.29 12.05 -5.08
C TYR A 221 15.33 12.85 -4.18
N GLY A 222 15.58 14.15 -4.01
CA GLY A 222 14.63 15.06 -3.34
C GLY A 222 14.49 14.84 -1.83
N ASN A 223 15.47 14.18 -1.20
CA ASN A 223 15.41 13.86 0.23
C ASN A 223 16.04 14.95 1.11
N VAL A 224 15.46 15.16 2.28
CA VAL A 224 16.00 15.97 3.38
C VAL A 224 16.48 15.04 4.49
N GLY A 225 17.75 15.17 4.86
CA GLY A 225 18.44 14.39 5.89
C GLY A 225 19.19 15.26 6.90
N SER A 226 19.70 14.65 7.96
CA SER A 226 20.60 15.30 8.92
C SER A 226 21.65 14.34 9.48
N GLY A 227 22.79 14.88 9.90
CA GLY A 227 23.94 14.12 10.39
C GLY A 227 25.20 14.38 9.56
N SER A 228 26.16 13.47 9.60
CA SER A 228 27.43 13.58 8.88
C SER A 228 27.33 13.26 7.38
N VAL A 229 26.46 12.32 7.01
CA VAL A 229 26.29 11.81 5.64
C VAL A 229 24.83 11.53 5.33
N VAL A 230 24.44 11.65 4.07
CA VAL A 230 23.13 11.23 3.55
C VAL A 230 23.07 9.70 3.43
N MET A 231 24.17 9.10 3.01
CA MET A 231 24.29 7.67 2.70
C MET A 231 25.61 7.09 3.23
N ASP A 232 25.61 5.78 3.53
CA ASP A 232 26.84 4.99 3.69
C ASP A 232 26.76 3.66 2.91
N GLY A 233 27.91 2.99 2.79
CA GLY A 233 28.07 1.73 2.04
C GLY A 233 28.57 1.91 0.61
N THR A 234 28.57 0.80 -0.15
CA THR A 234 29.04 0.75 -1.54
C THR A 234 27.92 0.34 -2.48
N VAL A 235 27.79 1.00 -3.63
CA VAL A 235 26.92 0.55 -4.74
C VAL A 235 27.79 0.03 -5.88
N ALA A 236 27.48 -1.16 -6.40
CA ALA A 236 28.13 -1.76 -7.55
C ALA A 236 27.16 -1.81 -8.74
N LEU A 237 27.52 -1.13 -9.84
CA LEU A 237 26.74 -1.15 -11.08
C LEU A 237 27.12 -2.39 -11.90
N GLY A 238 26.24 -3.38 -11.90
CA GLY A 238 26.46 -4.69 -12.51
C GLY A 238 26.17 -4.68 -14.02
N GLY A 239 27.22 -4.66 -14.82
CA GLY A 239 27.12 -4.76 -16.28
C GLY A 239 26.44 -3.56 -16.96
N ALA A 240 26.20 -3.68 -18.26
CA ALA A 240 25.59 -2.61 -19.04
C ALA A 240 24.11 -2.42 -18.65
N GLY A 241 23.80 -1.29 -17.99
CA GLY A 241 22.44 -0.88 -17.64
C GLY A 241 22.18 -0.67 -16.15
N GLY A 242 23.13 -0.97 -15.26
CA GLY A 242 23.03 -0.54 -13.86
C GLY A 242 23.07 0.98 -13.75
N LYS A 243 22.19 1.59 -12.95
CA LYS A 243 22.10 3.05 -12.77
C LYS A 243 22.01 3.41 -11.29
N PHE A 244 22.81 4.39 -10.87
CA PHE A 244 22.62 5.11 -9.60
C PHE A 244 22.38 6.59 -9.92
N VAL A 245 21.21 7.10 -9.56
CA VAL A 245 20.74 8.45 -9.91
C VAL A 245 20.51 9.25 -8.63
N VAL A 246 21.07 10.45 -8.56
CA VAL A 246 21.15 11.24 -7.32
C VAL A 246 20.77 12.69 -7.61
N GLY A 247 19.96 13.32 -6.77
CA GLY A 247 19.64 14.74 -6.94
C GLY A 247 18.88 15.37 -5.78
N CYS A 248 18.90 16.69 -5.70
CA CYS A 248 18.05 17.48 -4.79
C CYS A 248 18.10 17.06 -3.32
N LEU A 249 19.30 16.73 -2.86
CA LEU A 249 19.53 16.35 -1.47
C LEU A 249 19.71 17.59 -0.60
N THR A 250 19.09 17.59 0.57
CA THR A 250 19.34 18.58 1.62
C THR A 250 19.92 17.87 2.83
N LEU A 251 21.04 18.35 3.37
CA LEU A 251 21.68 17.80 4.56
C LEU A 251 21.88 18.92 5.58
N ASN A 252 21.39 18.74 6.81
CA ASN A 252 21.48 19.75 7.89
C ASN A 252 20.91 21.13 7.50
N GLY A 253 19.83 21.14 6.70
CA GLY A 253 19.21 22.36 6.19
C GLY A 253 19.99 23.07 5.06
N GLN A 254 21.06 22.47 4.54
CA GLN A 254 21.79 22.97 3.37
C GLN A 254 21.48 22.11 2.13
N ALA A 255 21.03 22.75 1.05
CA ALA A 255 20.85 22.06 -0.23
C ALA A 255 22.21 21.75 -0.86
N LEU A 256 22.48 20.47 -1.10
CA LEU A 256 23.76 19.97 -1.59
C LEU A 256 23.90 20.16 -3.11
N GLN A 257 25.04 20.68 -3.55
CA GLN A 257 25.38 20.72 -4.97
C GLN A 257 25.95 19.35 -5.41
N PRO A 258 25.96 19.03 -6.72
CA PRO A 258 26.50 17.76 -7.21
C PRO A 258 27.96 17.46 -6.81
N MET A 259 28.76 18.50 -6.53
CA MET A 259 30.13 18.35 -6.02
C MET A 259 30.18 17.84 -4.56
N ASP A 260 29.16 18.16 -3.75
CA ASP A 260 29.09 17.82 -2.33
C ASP A 260 28.57 16.40 -2.08
N TYR A 261 28.06 15.71 -3.10
CA TYR A 261 27.48 14.38 -2.93
C TYR A 261 28.52 13.36 -2.43
N ARG A 262 29.78 13.49 -2.85
CA ARG A 262 30.87 12.63 -2.39
C ARG A 262 31.22 12.86 -0.92
N SER A 263 31.22 14.10 -0.43
CA SER A 263 31.39 14.41 0.99
C SER A 263 30.16 14.03 1.83
N ALA A 264 28.97 13.99 1.24
CA ALA A 264 27.74 13.46 1.85
C ALA A 264 27.64 11.92 1.84
N GLY A 265 28.74 11.20 1.57
CA GLY A 265 28.84 9.74 1.65
C GLY A 265 28.47 8.97 0.38
N ILE A 266 28.14 9.67 -0.72
CA ILE A 266 27.77 9.04 -2.00
C ILE A 266 29.05 8.74 -2.79
N ILE A 267 29.60 7.54 -2.55
CA ILE A 267 30.84 7.05 -3.15
C ILE A 267 30.55 6.12 -4.34
N GLY A 268 31.45 6.12 -5.33
CA GLY A 268 31.34 5.32 -6.55
C GLY A 268 30.87 6.11 -7.77
N GLU A 269 30.26 5.40 -8.72
CA GLU A 269 29.68 5.95 -9.95
C GLU A 269 28.20 6.28 -9.77
N PHE A 270 27.80 7.49 -10.13
CA PHE A 270 26.41 7.95 -10.11
C PHE A 270 26.17 9.05 -11.14
N ARG A 271 24.91 9.21 -11.58
CA ARG A 271 24.45 10.31 -12.43
C ARG A 271 23.76 11.37 -11.58
N PRO A 272 24.29 12.61 -11.47
CA PRO A 272 23.56 13.70 -10.84
C PRO A 272 22.39 14.16 -11.73
N VAL A 273 21.25 14.46 -11.12
CA VAL A 273 20.05 15.02 -11.78
C VAL A 273 19.66 16.31 -11.07
N ALA A 274 19.45 17.37 -11.86
CA ALA A 274 19.11 18.69 -11.35
C ALA A 274 17.65 18.77 -10.86
N CYS A 275 17.36 19.77 -10.02
CA CYS A 275 16.04 19.95 -9.45
C CYS A 275 15.04 20.52 -10.45
N GLY A 276 13.83 19.96 -10.43
CA GLY A 276 12.76 20.31 -11.37
C GLY A 276 12.93 19.73 -12.78
N VAL A 277 14.02 19.01 -13.07
CA VAL A 277 14.21 18.32 -14.35
C VAL A 277 13.48 16.98 -14.33
N CYS A 278 12.66 16.73 -15.36
CA CYS A 278 11.97 15.46 -15.52
C CYS A 278 12.95 14.33 -15.88
N ASP A 279 13.07 13.32 -15.02
CA ASP A 279 13.91 12.15 -15.25
C ASP A 279 13.13 10.86 -14.95
N ALA A 280 13.04 9.97 -15.95
CA ALA A 280 12.28 8.73 -15.85
C ALA A 280 12.93 7.71 -14.90
N ASP A 281 14.25 7.73 -14.74
CA ASP A 281 14.96 6.83 -13.81
C ASP A 281 14.73 7.24 -12.34
N VAL A 282 14.36 8.50 -12.11
CA VAL A 282 14.01 9.06 -10.79
C VAL A 282 12.54 8.81 -10.43
N SER A 283 11.63 8.98 -11.39
CA SER A 283 10.19 9.08 -11.11
C SER A 283 9.38 7.83 -11.47
N CYS A 284 9.94 6.91 -12.27
CA CYS A 284 9.17 5.82 -12.86
C CYS A 284 9.87 4.47 -12.75
N PHE A 285 9.10 3.41 -12.53
CA PHE A 285 9.56 2.05 -12.70
C PHE A 285 9.76 1.75 -14.20
N ALA A 286 11.03 1.71 -14.63
CA ALA A 286 11.41 1.68 -16.05
C ALA A 286 10.74 0.53 -16.84
N ALA A 287 10.68 -0.69 -16.28
CA ALA A 287 10.19 -1.86 -17.00
C ALA A 287 8.69 -1.82 -17.35
N ALA A 288 7.88 -1.00 -16.66
CA ALA A 288 6.46 -0.79 -16.99
C ALA A 288 6.15 0.67 -17.37
N THR A 289 7.15 1.43 -17.81
CA THR A 289 6.99 2.82 -18.27
C THR A 289 7.12 2.89 -19.80
N ARG A 290 6.08 3.40 -20.48
CA ARG A 290 6.05 3.57 -21.94
C ARG A 290 6.70 4.90 -22.38
N ALA A 291 6.48 5.96 -21.60
CA ALA A 291 7.03 7.28 -21.87
C ALA A 291 6.96 8.17 -20.61
N MET A 292 7.71 9.26 -20.59
CA MET A 292 7.50 10.37 -19.67
C MET A 292 6.88 11.56 -20.42
N SER A 293 5.96 12.27 -19.76
CA SER A 293 5.39 13.51 -20.27
C SER A 293 6.21 14.74 -19.87
N GLY A 294 6.07 15.86 -20.60
CA GLY A 294 6.77 17.11 -20.29
C GLY A 294 6.42 17.74 -18.93
N SER A 295 5.37 17.26 -18.25
CA SER A 295 5.01 17.63 -16.88
C SER A 295 5.52 16.60 -15.85
N CYS A 296 6.65 15.96 -16.14
CA CYS A 296 7.33 14.90 -15.36
C CYS A 296 6.46 13.70 -14.93
N ARG A 297 5.28 13.48 -15.54
CA ARG A 297 4.40 12.35 -15.20
C ARG A 297 4.72 11.14 -16.08
N CYS A 298 4.87 9.97 -15.46
CA CYS A 298 5.02 8.69 -16.15
C CYS A 298 3.75 8.35 -16.94
N ARG A 299 3.91 7.72 -18.10
CA ARG A 299 2.84 7.07 -18.87
C ARG A 299 3.14 5.58 -18.89
N CYS A 300 2.28 4.79 -18.26
CA CYS A 300 2.56 3.38 -18.05
C CYS A 300 2.38 2.55 -19.32
N ALA A 301 3.15 1.47 -19.41
CA ALA A 301 2.88 0.36 -20.30
C ALA A 301 1.74 -0.50 -19.75
N GLU A 302 1.37 -1.55 -20.47
CA GLU A 302 0.44 -2.54 -19.96
C GLU A 302 1.04 -3.22 -18.71
N GLY A 303 0.24 -3.40 -17.66
CA GLY A 303 0.71 -3.92 -16.37
C GLY A 303 1.42 -2.92 -15.45
N GLY A 304 1.58 -1.65 -15.85
CA GLY A 304 2.09 -0.60 -14.96
C GLY A 304 0.98 0.21 -14.30
N TYR A 305 1.06 0.43 -12.98
CA TYR A 305 0.02 1.04 -12.16
C TYR A 305 0.50 2.27 -11.37
N GLY A 306 -0.44 3.16 -11.03
CA GLY A 306 -0.17 4.36 -10.25
C GLY A 306 0.57 5.46 -11.00
N ARG A 307 1.09 6.46 -10.27
CA ARG A 307 1.84 7.60 -10.84
C ARG A 307 3.22 7.20 -11.34
N ASP A 308 3.80 6.18 -10.71
CA ASP A 308 5.20 5.77 -10.86
C ASP A 308 5.32 4.48 -11.72
N CYS A 309 4.20 4.01 -12.26
CA CYS A 309 4.09 2.81 -13.10
C CYS A 309 4.62 1.51 -12.45
N LEU A 310 4.32 1.30 -11.18
CA LEU A 310 4.69 0.10 -10.43
C LEU A 310 4.08 -1.18 -11.04
N PRO A 311 4.75 -2.34 -10.97
CA PRO A 311 4.31 -3.58 -11.64
C PRO A 311 3.06 -4.24 -11.02
N VAL A 312 2.55 -3.72 -9.90
CA VAL A 312 1.37 -4.26 -9.19
C VAL A 312 0.43 -3.14 -8.82
N TYR A 313 -0.87 -3.40 -8.99
CA TYR A 313 -1.91 -2.54 -8.45
C TYR A 313 -1.97 -2.68 -6.93
N LEU A 314 -1.53 -1.65 -6.22
CA LEU A 314 -1.78 -1.50 -4.79
C LEU A 314 -3.13 -0.78 -4.63
N PRO A 315 -4.19 -1.45 -4.12
CA PRO A 315 -5.48 -0.81 -3.94
C PRO A 315 -5.37 0.34 -2.93
N HIS A 316 -5.94 1.49 -3.27
CA HIS A 316 -6.25 2.50 -2.26
C HIS A 316 -7.38 1.94 -1.40
N VAL A 317 -7.10 1.71 -0.12
CA VAL A 317 -8.09 1.20 0.82
C VAL A 317 -8.74 2.40 1.49
N ASP A 318 -10.00 2.63 1.14
CA ASP A 318 -10.84 3.57 1.85
C ASP A 318 -11.15 2.94 3.22
N GLY A 319 -10.60 3.51 4.30
CA GLY A 319 -10.73 2.98 5.66
C GLY A 319 -12.17 2.90 6.18
N CYS A 320 -12.34 2.34 7.39
CA CYS A 320 -13.65 2.07 7.99
C CYS A 320 -14.55 3.30 8.03
N ASN A 321 -13.97 4.48 8.24
CA ASN A 321 -14.71 5.73 8.34
C ASN A 321 -15.04 6.35 6.98
N ARG A 322 -15.88 5.66 6.21
CA ARG A 322 -16.71 6.28 5.17
C ARG A 322 -18.20 6.12 5.45
N THR A 323 -18.77 7.15 6.08
CA THR A 323 -20.12 7.57 5.69
C THR A 323 -20.11 7.82 4.18
N PRO A 324 -20.99 7.20 3.36
CA PRO A 324 -21.10 7.57 1.97
C PRO A 324 -21.44 9.07 1.90
N ALA A 325 -20.59 9.87 1.27
CA ALA A 325 -20.92 11.25 1.00
C ALA A 325 -22.25 11.26 0.23
N LEU A 326 -23.26 12.01 0.72
CA LEU A 326 -24.58 12.04 0.10
C LEU A 326 -24.42 12.30 -1.41
N PRO A 327 -25.02 11.49 -2.29
CA PRO A 327 -24.90 11.71 -3.72
C PRO A 327 -25.48 13.08 -4.04
N LEU A 328 -24.65 13.97 -4.59
CA LEU A 328 -25.09 15.25 -5.10
C LEU A 328 -26.06 14.99 -6.26
N LEU A 329 -27.35 15.14 -5.98
CA LEU A 329 -28.45 15.07 -6.94
C LEU A 329 -28.36 16.23 -7.94
N SER A 330 -27.50 16.09 -8.96
CA SER A 330 -27.52 16.92 -10.15
C SER A 330 -28.26 16.21 -11.28
N HIS A 331 -29.57 16.01 -11.12
CA HIS A 331 -30.43 15.69 -12.24
C HIS A 331 -30.60 16.93 -13.14
N THR A 332 -30.08 16.87 -14.36
CA THR A 332 -30.56 17.72 -15.46
C THR A 332 -30.88 16.80 -16.63
N ALA A 333 -32.15 16.70 -17.00
CA ALA A 333 -32.62 15.81 -18.06
C ALA A 333 -32.83 16.57 -19.37
N THR A 334 -32.42 15.96 -20.48
CA THR A 334 -32.80 16.40 -21.84
C THR A 334 -33.76 15.40 -22.45
N LEU A 335 -35.00 15.83 -22.69
CA LEU A 335 -36.01 15.06 -23.41
C LEU A 335 -35.66 14.95 -24.89
N THR A 336 -35.93 13.80 -25.49
CA THR A 336 -36.09 13.67 -26.94
C THR A 336 -37.24 12.71 -27.22
N GLU A 337 -38.29 13.23 -27.87
CA GLU A 337 -39.53 12.52 -28.15
C GLU A 337 -39.44 11.78 -29.49
N THR A 338 -39.69 10.46 -29.51
CA THR A 338 -40.06 9.77 -30.76
C THR A 338 -41.10 8.68 -30.48
N ARG A 339 -42.24 8.78 -31.16
CA ARG A 339 -43.39 7.85 -31.09
C ARG A 339 -43.08 6.48 -31.70
N SER A 340 -43.64 5.43 -31.09
CA SER A 340 -44.30 4.34 -31.83
C SER A 340 -45.32 3.62 -30.93
N LEU A 341 -46.48 3.29 -31.50
CA LEU A 341 -47.67 2.79 -30.81
C LEU A 341 -47.75 1.26 -30.82
N THR A 342 -48.00 0.63 -29.66
CA THR A 342 -48.75 -0.64 -29.61
C THR A 342 -49.61 -0.71 -28.35
N THR A 343 -50.92 -0.77 -28.53
CA THR A 343 -51.93 -0.80 -27.46
C THR A 343 -52.46 -2.21 -27.20
N THR A 344 -52.65 -2.56 -25.92
CA THR A 344 -53.62 -3.60 -25.53
C THR A 344 -54.36 -3.16 -24.27
N TRP A 345 -55.69 -3.20 -24.30
CA TRP A 345 -56.60 -2.67 -23.27
C TRP A 345 -57.40 -3.78 -22.60
N THR A 346 -57.60 -3.67 -21.28
CA THR A 346 -58.75 -4.19 -20.50
C THR A 346 -58.73 -3.45 -19.15
N ALA A 347 -59.63 -2.50 -18.88
CA ALA A 347 -60.97 -2.67 -18.30
C ALA A 347 -60.93 -3.34 -16.89
N THR A 348 -61.54 -2.81 -15.81
CA THR A 348 -62.74 -1.93 -15.69
C THR A 348 -62.72 -1.20 -14.31
N PRO A 349 -63.44 -0.07 -14.07
CA PRO A 349 -63.24 0.82 -12.90
C PRO A 349 -64.42 0.82 -11.89
N THR A 350 -64.30 1.58 -10.78
CA THR A 350 -65.38 2.50 -10.28
C THR A 350 -64.88 3.46 -9.18
N PRO A 351 -65.51 4.65 -8.95
CA PRO A 351 -64.92 5.77 -8.19
C PRO A 351 -65.77 6.30 -7.01
N THR A 352 -65.29 7.31 -6.26
CA THR A 352 -66.16 8.38 -5.69
C THR A 352 -65.36 9.66 -5.28
N PRO A 353 -65.91 10.89 -5.37
CA PRO A 353 -65.14 12.14 -5.21
C PRO A 353 -65.66 13.15 -4.15
N SER A 354 -64.88 14.21 -3.87
CA SER A 354 -65.33 15.55 -3.42
C SER A 354 -64.17 16.57 -3.64
N LEU A 355 -64.34 17.66 -4.42
CA LEU A 355 -64.90 18.98 -4.06
C LEU A 355 -64.04 19.71 -2.98
N SER A 356 -63.49 20.92 -3.16
CA SER A 356 -64.10 22.13 -3.77
C SER A 356 -63.08 23.24 -4.16
N THR A 357 -63.49 24.16 -5.08
CA THR A 357 -63.10 25.60 -5.25
C THR A 357 -61.60 26.03 -5.18
N ALA A 358 -60.91 26.53 -6.22
CA ALA A 358 -61.15 27.63 -7.19
C ALA A 358 -60.63 29.03 -6.76
N HIS A 359 -59.72 29.65 -7.55
CA HIS A 359 -59.89 31.01 -8.17
C HIS A 359 -58.70 31.54 -9.01
N TYR A 360 -59.04 32.05 -10.21
CA TYR A 360 -58.47 33.16 -11.01
C TYR A 360 -56.98 33.27 -11.46
N SER A 361 -56.75 32.79 -12.69
CA SER A 361 -56.41 33.53 -13.95
C SER A 361 -55.12 34.40 -14.14
N PRO A 362 -54.49 34.41 -15.36
CA PRO A 362 -53.18 35.03 -15.64
C PRO A 362 -53.15 36.19 -16.69
N THR A 363 -51.99 36.84 -16.88
CA THR A 363 -51.56 37.75 -18.00
C THR A 363 -50.10 38.23 -17.75
N GLN A 364 -49.24 38.75 -18.66
CA GLN A 364 -49.13 38.78 -20.14
C GLN A 364 -47.69 39.24 -20.59
N TYR A 365 -47.18 38.79 -21.76
CA TYR A 365 -46.01 39.32 -22.55
C TYR A 365 -44.59 39.38 -21.90
N GLY A 366 -43.45 39.30 -22.62
CA GLY A 366 -43.14 39.10 -24.06
C GLY A 366 -41.61 38.91 -24.30
N PRO A 367 -41.12 38.53 -25.50
CA PRO A 367 -39.75 38.01 -25.69
C PRO A 367 -38.80 38.85 -26.59
N THR A 368 -37.55 38.35 -26.69
CA THR A 368 -36.53 38.56 -27.75
C THR A 368 -35.41 39.59 -27.50
N GLU A 369 -34.18 39.10 -27.37
CA GLU A 369 -33.01 39.70 -28.03
C GLU A 369 -31.99 38.61 -28.41
N THR A 370 -31.14 38.88 -29.41
CA THR A 370 -30.35 37.86 -30.13
C THR A 370 -28.90 38.28 -30.27
N LEU A 371 -27.95 37.37 -30.10
CA LEU A 371 -26.58 37.56 -30.56
C LEU A 371 -25.95 36.24 -31.03
N GLN A 372 -25.53 36.20 -32.30
CA GLN A 372 -24.81 35.09 -32.90
C GLN A 372 -23.30 35.33 -32.83
N VAL A 373 -22.54 34.27 -32.61
CA VAL A 373 -21.19 34.12 -33.19
C VAL A 373 -21.11 32.71 -33.78
N THR A 374 -20.69 32.62 -35.03
CA THR A 374 -20.57 31.37 -35.80
C THR A 374 -19.10 31.10 -36.05
N GLU A 375 -18.64 29.88 -35.76
CA GLU A 375 -17.48 29.32 -36.45
C GLU A 375 -17.75 27.83 -36.76
N THR A 376 -17.50 27.44 -38.01
CA THR A 376 -17.88 26.15 -38.58
C THR A 376 -16.72 25.59 -39.38
N VAL A 377 -16.09 24.49 -38.93
CA VAL A 377 -15.20 23.67 -39.78
C VAL A 377 -15.40 22.17 -39.51
N ALA A 378 -16.08 21.53 -40.46
CA ALA A 378 -15.96 20.15 -40.96
C ALA A 378 -15.43 19.00 -40.05
N LEU A 379 -16.34 18.07 -39.73
CA LEU A 379 -16.15 16.61 -39.84
C LEU A 379 -16.12 16.20 -41.35
N PRO A 380 -15.74 14.96 -41.81
CA PRO A 380 -15.96 13.64 -41.19
C PRO A 380 -14.84 12.59 -41.52
N PRO A 381 -15.07 11.26 -41.65
CA PRO A 381 -15.45 10.28 -40.62
C PRO A 381 -14.53 9.01 -40.56
N THR A 382 -14.82 8.13 -39.59
CA THR A 382 -14.50 6.67 -39.59
C THR A 382 -13.03 6.21 -39.52
N ARG A 383 -12.63 5.68 -38.36
CA ARG A 383 -11.85 4.42 -38.27
C ARG A 383 -12.02 3.76 -36.90
N THR A 384 -12.62 2.58 -36.90
CA THR A 384 -12.49 1.60 -35.81
C THR A 384 -11.03 1.13 -35.70
N PRO A 385 -10.58 0.83 -34.48
CA PRO A 385 -9.88 -0.43 -34.27
C PRO A 385 -10.61 -1.28 -33.24
N THR A 386 -11.07 -2.45 -33.68
CA THR A 386 -11.56 -3.51 -32.78
C THR A 386 -10.37 -4.05 -31.99
N ALA A 387 -10.37 -3.86 -30.67
CA ALA A 387 -9.39 -4.46 -29.77
C ALA A 387 -10.13 -5.17 -28.63
N SER A 388 -10.65 -6.35 -28.95
CA SER A 388 -11.12 -7.31 -27.96
C SER A 388 -9.93 -8.02 -27.32
N LEU A 389 -9.73 -7.89 -26.01
CA LEU A 389 -8.98 -8.87 -25.21
C LEU A 389 -9.52 -8.90 -23.77
N SER A 390 -9.82 -10.13 -23.33
CA SER A 390 -10.39 -10.58 -22.05
C SER A 390 -10.49 -9.60 -20.87
N SER A 391 -11.72 -9.40 -20.42
CA SER A 391 -12.06 -8.88 -19.09
C SER A 391 -11.58 -9.80 -17.96
N THR A 392 -10.79 -9.27 -17.02
CA THR A 392 -10.81 -9.74 -15.62
C THR A 392 -11.84 -8.92 -14.83
N PRO A 393 -12.71 -9.56 -14.02
CA PRO A 393 -13.88 -8.89 -13.46
C PRO A 393 -13.52 -8.05 -12.21
N TRP A 394 -13.32 -6.75 -12.42
CA TRP A 394 -13.96 -5.64 -11.68
C TRP A 394 -14.09 -5.88 -10.15
N TRP A 395 -13.06 -5.50 -9.37
CA TRP A 395 -13.10 -5.44 -7.88
C TRP A 395 -13.19 -3.99 -7.38
N SER A 396 -14.10 -3.22 -7.97
CA SER A 396 -14.53 -1.91 -7.46
C SER A 396 -15.94 -2.07 -6.88
N GLU A 397 -16.15 -1.62 -5.64
CA GLU A 397 -17.40 -1.73 -4.88
C GLU A 397 -17.76 -3.14 -4.36
N VAL A 398 -16.96 -3.65 -3.42
CA VAL A 398 -17.42 -4.66 -2.45
C VAL A 398 -17.17 -4.12 -1.05
N THR A 399 -18.24 -3.96 -0.26
CA THR A 399 -18.14 -3.61 1.16
C THR A 399 -17.54 -4.79 1.94
N CYS A 400 -16.36 -4.63 2.52
CA CYS A 400 -15.76 -5.65 3.38
C CYS A 400 -16.75 -6.01 4.52
N PRO A 401 -17.03 -7.31 4.76
CA PRO A 401 -17.84 -7.71 5.91
C PRO A 401 -17.04 -7.43 7.19
N THR A 402 -17.51 -6.48 8.01
CA THR A 402 -16.91 -6.17 9.30
C THR A 402 -16.85 -7.44 10.16
N LEU A 403 -15.67 -7.76 10.70
CA LEU A 403 -15.45 -8.90 11.57
C LEU A 403 -16.02 -8.63 12.98
N ALA A 404 -17.35 -8.65 13.09
CA ALA A 404 -18.07 -8.51 14.35
C ALA A 404 -17.89 -9.77 15.22
N VAL A 405 -16.90 -9.76 16.12
CA VAL A 405 -16.65 -10.84 17.08
C VAL A 405 -17.67 -10.75 18.24
N THR A 406 -18.90 -11.18 17.98
CA THR A 406 -19.93 -11.35 19.03
C THR A 406 -19.91 -12.77 19.57
N THR A 407 -19.53 -12.94 20.83
CA THR A 407 -19.46 -14.26 21.50
C THR A 407 -20.83 -14.69 22.01
N THR A 408 -21.22 -15.94 21.75
CA THR A 408 -22.43 -16.55 22.35
C THR A 408 -22.14 -17.12 23.74
N ALA A 409 -21.67 -16.25 24.64
CA ALA A 409 -21.59 -16.50 26.07
C ALA A 409 -22.44 -15.43 26.79
N ALA A 410 -23.74 -15.70 26.90
CA ALA A 410 -24.73 -14.96 27.72
C ALA A 410 -24.48 -13.45 27.95
N GLY A 411 -24.35 -12.66 26.88
CA GLY A 411 -24.65 -11.22 26.92
C GLY A 411 -23.53 -10.23 27.27
N GLY A 412 -22.31 -10.39 26.74
CA GLY A 412 -21.27 -9.36 26.83
C GLY A 412 -20.29 -9.35 25.66
N SER A 413 -19.89 -8.16 25.20
CA SER A 413 -18.75 -7.98 24.29
C SER A 413 -17.43 -8.23 25.05
N LEU A 414 -16.37 -8.65 24.34
CA LEU A 414 -15.01 -8.63 24.89
C LEU A 414 -14.71 -7.25 25.47
N THR A 415 -14.43 -7.20 26.77
CA THR A 415 -14.12 -5.95 27.47
C THR A 415 -12.64 -5.65 27.37
N GLN A 416 -12.27 -4.38 27.58
CA GLN A 416 -10.86 -3.98 27.63
C GLN A 416 -10.08 -4.71 28.74
N ASN A 417 -10.75 -5.28 29.75
CA ASN A 417 -10.13 -6.08 30.81
C ASN A 417 -9.75 -7.50 30.34
N ASP A 418 -10.53 -8.08 29.43
CA ASP A 418 -10.26 -9.41 28.86
C ASP A 418 -9.01 -9.35 27.97
N ILE A 419 -8.88 -8.27 27.19
CA ILE A 419 -7.70 -8.00 26.34
C ILE A 419 -6.46 -7.63 27.17
N ARG A 420 -6.62 -6.89 28.28
CA ARG A 420 -5.50 -6.45 29.14
C ARG A 420 -4.96 -7.52 30.09
N GLY A 421 -5.44 -8.76 30.00
CA GLY A 421 -4.96 -9.87 30.84
C GLY A 421 -5.26 -9.65 32.32
N GLY A 422 -6.55 -9.60 32.68
CA GLY A 422 -7.01 -9.47 34.06
C GLY A 422 -6.47 -10.57 34.99
N GLY A 423 -5.31 -10.33 35.60
CA GLY A 423 -4.67 -11.21 36.60
C GLY A 423 -4.04 -12.51 36.07
N SER A 424 -4.36 -12.96 34.86
CA SER A 424 -3.80 -14.17 34.25
C SER A 424 -2.40 -13.92 33.66
N ALA A 425 -1.48 -14.85 33.89
CA ALA A 425 -0.12 -14.81 33.32
C ALA A 425 -0.06 -15.20 31.84
N VAL A 426 -1.18 -15.65 31.24
CA VAL A 426 -1.27 -16.10 29.85
C VAL A 426 -2.37 -15.27 29.14
N PRO A 427 -2.04 -14.55 28.04
CA PRO A 427 -2.98 -13.66 27.36
C PRO A 427 -3.94 -14.44 26.46
N THR A 428 -5.24 -14.28 26.67
CA THR A 428 -6.26 -14.97 25.86
C THR A 428 -6.23 -14.50 24.40
N LEU A 429 -5.81 -15.40 23.51
CA LEU A 429 -5.64 -15.18 22.07
C LEU A 429 -6.94 -15.46 21.32
N LEU A 430 -7.28 -14.64 20.33
CA LEU A 430 -8.27 -14.97 19.31
C LEU A 430 -7.54 -15.54 18.07
N MET A 431 -7.59 -16.85 17.87
CA MET A 431 -6.99 -17.52 16.71
C MET A 431 -8.06 -17.81 15.64
N VAL A 432 -7.80 -17.41 14.39
CA VAL A 432 -8.59 -17.85 13.22
C VAL A 432 -7.85 -19.02 12.57
N SER A 433 -8.40 -20.23 12.64
CA SER A 433 -7.83 -21.40 11.94
C SER A 433 -8.68 -21.76 10.73
N LEU A 434 -8.20 -21.41 9.52
CA LEU A 434 -8.85 -21.71 8.25
C LEU A 434 -8.31 -23.04 7.69
N PRO A 435 -9.01 -24.17 7.82
CA PRO A 435 -8.52 -25.47 7.35
C PRO A 435 -8.52 -25.50 5.81
N PRO A 436 -7.41 -25.89 5.17
CA PRO A 436 -7.38 -26.04 3.71
C PRO A 436 -8.16 -27.30 3.27
N PRO A 437 -8.98 -27.23 2.19
CA PRO A 437 -9.31 -26.05 1.39
C PRO A 437 -10.49 -25.25 1.99
N PHE A 438 -10.25 -23.99 2.33
CA PHE A 438 -11.30 -23.07 2.78
C PHE A 438 -11.90 -22.31 1.59
N ARG A 439 -13.23 -22.23 1.49
CA ARG A 439 -13.93 -21.50 0.41
C ARG A 439 -14.87 -20.45 0.97
N TRP A 440 -14.37 -19.21 1.07
CA TRP A 440 -15.11 -18.02 1.52
C TRP A 440 -16.51 -17.87 0.92
N ALA A 441 -16.66 -18.12 -0.39
CA ALA A 441 -17.95 -18.05 -1.10
C ALA A 441 -19.00 -19.10 -0.65
N ARG A 442 -18.68 -20.00 0.28
CA ARG A 442 -19.59 -21.00 0.85
C ARG A 442 -19.69 -20.99 2.38
N ASP A 443 -18.80 -20.31 3.10
CA ASP A 443 -18.85 -20.26 4.57
C ASP A 443 -18.71 -18.81 5.09
N PRO A 444 -19.83 -18.07 5.20
CA PRO A 444 -19.83 -16.74 5.80
C PRO A 444 -19.66 -16.77 7.33
N GLN A 445 -19.57 -17.94 7.96
CA GLN A 445 -19.48 -18.08 9.42
C GLN A 445 -18.03 -18.29 9.89
N LEU A 446 -17.18 -17.29 9.60
CA LEU A 446 -15.85 -17.11 10.19
C LEU A 446 -15.79 -17.42 11.70
N GLY A 447 -16.86 -17.10 12.44
CA GLY A 447 -17.01 -17.39 13.87
C GLY A 447 -16.81 -18.87 14.27
N LYS A 448 -16.99 -19.83 13.36
CA LYS A 448 -16.68 -21.26 13.62
C LYS A 448 -15.19 -21.59 13.58
N HIS A 449 -14.40 -20.73 12.93
CA HIS A 449 -12.95 -20.84 12.81
C HIS A 449 -12.21 -20.01 13.87
N LEU A 450 -12.96 -19.20 14.64
CA LEU A 450 -12.47 -18.51 15.82
C LEU A 450 -12.36 -19.48 16.99
N SER A 451 -11.16 -19.69 17.50
CA SER A 451 -10.91 -20.31 18.80
C SER A 451 -10.24 -19.32 19.74
N PHE A 452 -10.64 -19.35 21.01
CA PHE A 452 -9.85 -18.72 22.06
C PHE A 452 -8.80 -19.72 22.53
N VAL A 453 -7.53 -19.31 22.49
CA VAL A 453 -6.39 -20.09 22.97
C VAL A 453 -5.81 -19.35 24.18
N PRO A 454 -5.65 -20.00 25.35
CA PRO A 454 -5.10 -19.35 26.54
C PRO A 454 -3.63 -18.99 26.42
#